data_AF-A0AAW0L1L8-F1
#
_entry.id   AF-A0AAW0L1L8-F1
#
_cell.length_a   1.000
_cell.length_b   1.000
_cell.length_c   1.000
_cell.angle_alpha   90.00
_cell.angle_beta   90.00
_cell.angle_gamma   90.00
#
_symmetry.space_group_name_H-M   'P 1'
#
loop_
_entity.id
_entity.type
_entity.pdbx_description
1 polymer ?
#
loop_
_entity_poly.entity_id
_entity_poly.type
_entity_poly.pdbx_seq_one_letter_code
_entity_poly.pdbx_strand_id
1 'polypeptide(L)'
;MQEIVKKLTALSESGETTAAAATNTSNVEIGSYLFDAQDASTSSLLWAVTLLDSHPEVLAKVREEVESIWLPESNSLITGDQIAQMYTHTMAREILRYRAPATI
;
A
#
# COMPACT_ATOMS: atom_id res chain seq x y z
N MET A 1 20.61 3.22 12.91
CA MET A 1 20.56 2.48 11.63
C MET A 1 21.80 1.61 11.42
N GLN A 2 23.03 2.14 11.57
CA GLN A 2 24.29 1.39 11.41
C GLN A 2 24.45 0.19 12.39
N GLU A 3 24.05 0.36 13.65
CA GLU A 3 24.12 -0.71 14.67
C GLU A 3 23.16 -1.89 14.40
N ILE A 4 22.05 -1.64 13.72
CA ILE A 4 21.08 -2.70 13.38
C ILE A 4 21.63 -3.55 12.24
N VAL A 5 22.22 -2.90 11.23
CA VAL A 5 22.88 -3.57 10.11
C VAL A 5 24.01 -4.46 10.63
N LYS A 6 24.83 -3.95 11.56
CA LYS A 6 25.98 -4.67 12.13
C LYS A 6 25.59 -5.94 12.92
N LYS A 7 24.44 -5.91 13.60
CA LYS A 7 23.90 -7.09 14.31
C LYS A 7 23.37 -8.14 13.36
N LEU A 8 22.72 -7.72 12.27
CA LEU A 8 22.17 -8.64 11.26
C LEU A 8 23.26 -9.38 10.48
N THR A 9 24.40 -8.73 10.18
CA THR A 9 25.56 -9.41 9.59
C THR A 9 26.16 -10.44 10.54
N ALA A 10 26.29 -10.12 11.83
CA ALA A 10 26.84 -11.05 12.82
C ALA A 10 25.95 -12.29 13.05
N LEU A 11 24.62 -12.13 12.98
CA LEU A 11 23.64 -13.23 13.06
C LEU A 11 23.62 -14.12 11.80
N SER A 12 23.91 -13.55 10.64
CA SER A 12 24.07 -14.28 9.38
C SER A 12 25.35 -15.13 9.36
N GLU A 13 26.40 -14.70 10.06
CA GLU A 13 27.70 -15.37 10.10
C GLU A 13 27.75 -16.54 11.10
N SER A 14 26.85 -16.57 12.09
CA SER A 14 26.87 -17.58 13.17
C SER A 14 26.25 -18.93 12.81
N GLY A 15 25.71 -19.11 11.60
CA GLY A 15 25.36 -20.43 11.05
C GLY A 15 24.32 -21.26 11.84
N GLU A 16 23.63 -20.68 12.83
CA GLU A 16 22.56 -21.35 13.58
C GLU A 16 21.26 -21.37 12.76
N THR A 17 21.25 -22.25 11.76
CA THR A 17 20.04 -22.60 11.01
C THR A 17 19.45 -23.86 11.64
N THR A 18 18.59 -23.70 12.64
CA THR A 18 17.82 -24.84 13.17
C THR A 18 16.34 -24.73 12.79
N ALA A 19 15.92 -25.75 12.04
CA ALA A 19 14.57 -26.32 11.95
C ALA A 19 13.42 -25.50 11.33
N ALA A 20 12.74 -26.17 10.39
CA ALA A 20 11.55 -25.77 9.63
C ALA A 20 11.82 -24.69 8.56
N ALA A 21 11.90 -25.13 7.31
CA ALA A 21 11.85 -24.27 6.13
C ALA A 21 10.48 -23.57 6.04
N ALA A 22 10.28 -22.56 6.87
CA ALA A 22 9.60 -21.37 6.40
C ALA A 22 10.45 -20.81 5.25
N THR A 23 9.77 -20.53 4.15
CA THR A 23 10.28 -19.95 2.91
C THR A 23 10.77 -18.52 3.20
N ASN A 24 11.97 -18.39 3.76
CA ASN A 24 12.44 -17.15 4.37
C ASN A 24 12.87 -16.13 3.29
N THR A 25 11.95 -15.22 2.93
CA THR A 25 12.28 -13.98 2.19
C THR A 25 13.41 -13.26 2.91
N SER A 26 14.48 -12.92 2.17
CA SER A 26 15.67 -12.28 2.78
C SER A 26 15.36 -10.84 3.22
N ASN A 27 16.12 -10.31 4.21
CA ASN A 27 15.97 -8.91 4.63
C ASN A 27 16.14 -7.91 3.48
N VAL A 28 17.03 -8.23 2.53
CA VAL A 28 17.25 -7.41 1.32
C VAL A 28 16.00 -7.40 0.45
N GLU A 29 15.39 -8.56 0.27
CA GLU A 29 14.18 -8.72 -0.54
C GLU A 29 12.97 -8.05 0.10
N ILE A 30 12.77 -8.21 1.42
CA ILE A 30 11.76 -7.45 2.19
C ILE A 30 11.98 -5.94 2.03
N GLY A 31 13.24 -5.49 2.13
CA GLY A 31 13.60 -4.09 1.94
C GLY A 31 13.27 -3.55 0.54
N SER A 32 13.52 -4.35 -0.50
CA SER A 32 13.19 -4.00 -1.89
C SER A 32 11.67 -3.83 -2.05
N TYR A 33 10.87 -4.82 -1.62
CA TYR A 33 9.41 -4.73 -1.73
C TYR A 33 8.85 -3.52 -0.99
N LEU A 34 9.38 -3.21 0.19
CA LEU A 34 8.93 -2.05 0.95
C LEU A 34 9.27 -0.74 0.24
N PHE A 35 10.48 -0.62 -0.32
CA PHE A 35 10.91 0.56 -1.06
C PHE A 35 10.05 0.77 -2.31
N ASP A 36 9.88 -0.28 -3.12
CA ASP A 36 9.12 -0.21 -4.37
C ASP A 36 7.64 0.10 -4.11
N ALA A 37 7.03 -0.57 -3.12
CA ALA A 37 5.63 -0.33 -2.77
C ALA A 37 5.41 1.07 -2.19
N GLN A 38 6.36 1.59 -1.41
CA GLN A 38 6.26 2.92 -0.83
C GLN A 38 6.33 4.00 -1.90
N ASP A 39 7.31 3.93 -2.80
CA ASP A 39 7.46 4.90 -3.89
C ASP A 39 6.22 4.92 -4.79
N ALA A 40 5.77 3.72 -5.19
CA ALA A 40 4.61 3.58 -6.06
C ALA A 40 3.29 4.07 -5.42
N SER A 41 3.05 3.70 -4.17
CA SER A 41 1.81 4.09 -3.46
C SER A 41 1.78 5.57 -3.13
N THR A 42 2.90 6.16 -2.71
CA THR A 42 2.97 7.59 -2.36
C THR A 42 2.79 8.47 -3.60
N SER A 43 3.43 8.12 -4.71
CA SER A 43 3.26 8.81 -6.00
C SER A 43 1.81 8.72 -6.51
N SER A 44 1.19 7.54 -6.41
CA SER A 44 -0.22 7.34 -6.80
C SER A 44 -1.18 8.18 -5.94
N LEU A 45 -0.93 8.23 -4.62
CA LEU A 45 -1.75 9.00 -3.70
C LEU A 45 -1.65 10.51 -3.95
N LEU A 46 -0.46 11.02 -4.28
CA LEU A 46 -0.28 12.41 -4.67
C LEU A 46 -1.18 12.78 -5.86
N TRP A 47 -1.21 11.95 -6.90
CA TRP A 47 -2.07 12.16 -8.05
C TRP A 47 -3.54 12.01 -7.72
N ALA A 48 -3.91 11.07 -6.84
CA ALA A 48 -5.28 10.93 -6.36
C ALA A 48 -5.80 12.23 -5.72
N VAL A 49 -5.03 12.79 -4.78
CA VAL A 49 -5.39 14.04 -4.09
C VAL A 49 -5.47 15.21 -5.09
N THR A 50 -4.51 15.33 -5.99
CA THR A 50 -4.48 16.39 -7.01
C THR A 50 -5.69 16.33 -7.96
N LEU A 51 -6.07 15.12 -8.38
CA LEU A 51 -7.20 14.93 -9.29
C LEU A 51 -8.53 15.11 -8.57
N LEU A 52 -8.65 14.69 -7.31
CA LEU A 52 -9.86 14.91 -6.51
C LEU A 52 -10.08 16.40 -6.20
N ASP A 53 -9.02 17.18 -5.99
CA ASP A 53 -9.10 18.62 -5.79
C ASP A 53 -9.61 19.35 -7.07
N SER A 54 -9.16 18.89 -8.24
CA SER A 54 -9.58 19.45 -9.53
C SER A 54 -10.94 18.95 -10.04
N HIS A 55 -11.50 17.88 -9.46
CA HIS A 55 -12.76 17.26 -9.86
C HIS A 55 -13.68 17.08 -8.63
N PRO A 56 -14.24 18.18 -8.09
CA PRO A 56 -15.05 18.13 -6.86
C PRO A 56 -16.29 17.24 -6.97
N GLU A 57 -16.84 17.05 -8.17
CA GLU A 57 -17.94 16.12 -8.44
C GLU A 57 -17.56 14.65 -8.25
N VAL A 58 -16.30 14.28 -8.53
CA VAL A 58 -15.76 12.94 -8.26
C VAL A 58 -15.54 12.77 -6.76
N LEU A 59 -14.97 13.79 -6.10
CA LEU A 59 -14.78 13.78 -4.65
C LEU A 59 -16.12 13.66 -3.90
N ALA A 60 -17.17 14.34 -4.35
CA ALA A 60 -18.50 14.22 -3.77
C ALA A 60 -19.03 12.78 -3.83
N LYS A 61 -18.89 12.10 -4.98
CA LYS A 61 -19.30 10.69 -5.14
C LYS A 61 -18.52 9.74 -4.25
N VAL A 62 -17.20 9.94 -4.12
CA VAL A 62 -16.37 9.13 -3.21
C VAL A 62 -16.81 9.31 -1.76
N ARG A 63 -17.11 10.54 -1.34
CA ARG A 63 -17.60 10.82 0.03
C ARG A 63 -18.95 10.16 0.29
N GLU A 64 -19.90 10.33 -0.61
CA GLU A 64 -21.24 9.73 -0.52
C GLU A 64 -21.13 8.20 -0.42
N GLU A 65 -20.29 7.57 -1.25
CA GLU A 65 -20.07 6.13 -1.18
C GLU A 65 -19.48 5.70 0.16
N VAL A 66 -18.39 6.32 0.61
CA VAL A 66 -17.70 5.92 1.85
C VAL A 66 -18.61 6.08 3.06
N GLU A 67 -19.38 7.18 3.13
CA GLU A 67 -20.36 7.43 4.19
C GLU A 67 -21.49 6.38 4.20
N SER A 68 -21.85 5.80 3.05
CA SER A 68 -22.86 4.75 2.96
C SER A 68 -22.38 3.37 3.42
N ILE A 69 -21.06 3.12 3.39
CA ILE A 69 -20.45 1.82 3.69
C ILE A 69 -19.89 1.77 5.11
N TRP A 70 -19.34 2.89 5.59
CA TRP A 70 -18.62 2.96 6.85
C TRP A 70 -18.94 4.24 7.60
N LEU A 71 -19.24 4.08 8.90
CA LEU A 71 -19.39 5.18 9.84
C LEU A 71 -18.21 5.18 10.83
N PRO A 72 -17.72 6.35 11.26
CA PRO A 72 -16.65 6.44 12.26
C PRO A 72 -16.94 5.67 13.55
N GLU A 73 -18.20 5.67 13.97
CA GLU A 73 -18.63 4.98 15.19
C GLU A 73 -18.93 3.50 14.97
N SER A 74 -18.88 3.04 13.71
CA SER A 74 -19.01 1.63 13.41
C SER A 74 -17.72 0.91 13.78
N ASN A 75 -17.84 -0.12 14.61
CA ASN A 75 -16.72 -1.01 14.92
C ASN A 75 -16.48 -2.06 13.80
N SER A 76 -17.14 -1.91 12.64
CA SER A 76 -16.99 -2.79 11.48
C SER A 76 -15.88 -2.31 10.55
N LEU A 77 -15.00 -3.22 10.13
CA LEU A 77 -14.01 -2.95 9.09
C LEU A 77 -14.63 -3.10 7.70
N ILE A 78 -14.13 -2.31 6.75
CA ILE A 78 -14.43 -2.50 5.32
C ILE A 78 -13.73 -3.78 4.86
N THR A 79 -14.46 -4.70 4.24
CA THR A 79 -13.91 -5.95 3.72
C THR A 79 -13.30 -5.77 2.33
N GLY A 80 -12.44 -6.70 1.92
CA GLY A 80 -11.87 -6.70 0.56
C GLY A 80 -12.94 -6.78 -0.53
N ASP A 81 -14.00 -7.57 -0.30
CA ASP A 81 -15.12 -7.71 -1.23
C ASP A 81 -15.93 -6.41 -1.37
N GLN A 82 -16.05 -5.64 -0.30
CA GLN A 82 -16.65 -4.30 -0.35
C GLN A 82 -15.78 -3.36 -1.18
N ILE A 83 -14.46 -3.31 -0.92
CA ILE A 83 -13.52 -2.47 -1.67
C ILE A 83 -13.61 -2.75 -3.18
N ALA A 84 -13.66 -4.02 -3.58
CA ALA A 84 -13.73 -4.39 -5.00
C ALA A 84 -14.99 -3.86 -5.72
N GLN A 85 -16.07 -3.58 -4.97
CA GLN A 85 -17.34 -3.08 -5.50
C GLN A 85 -17.46 -1.54 -5.42
N MET A 86 -16.52 -0.88 -4.75
CA MET A 86 -16.55 0.57 -4.55
C MET A 86 -16.18 1.33 -5.83
N TYR A 87 -16.91 2.40 -6.14
CA TYR A 87 -16.54 3.47 -7.05
C TYR A 87 -15.14 4.01 -6.74
N THR A 88 -14.78 4.12 -5.46
CA THR A 88 -13.44 4.50 -5.00
C THR A 88 -12.35 3.59 -5.57
N HIS A 89 -12.60 2.28 -5.70
CA HIS A 89 -11.68 1.35 -6.34
C HIS A 89 -11.56 1.61 -7.85
N THR A 90 -12.67 1.94 -8.52
CA THR A 90 -12.66 2.32 -9.93
C THR A 90 -11.89 3.62 -10.16
N MET A 91 -12.07 4.62 -9.29
CA MET A 91 -11.29 5.87 -9.31
C MET A 91 -9.79 5.59 -9.14
N ALA A 92 -9.39 4.72 -8.20
CA ALA A 92 -7.99 4.34 -8.02
C ALA A 92 -7.39 3.72 -9.29
N ARG A 93 -8.15 2.83 -9.96
CA ARG A 93 -7.73 2.25 -11.26
C ARG A 93 -7.59 3.31 -12.35
N GLU A 94 -8.46 4.30 -12.37
CA GLU A 94 -8.41 5.39 -13.35
C GLU A 94 -7.20 6.30 -13.13
N ILE A 95 -6.85 6.58 -11.87
CA ILE A 95 -5.63 7.30 -11.51
C ILE A 95 -4.41 6.54 -12.02
N LEU A 96 -4.33 5.23 -11.77
CA LEU A 96 -3.21 4.40 -12.25
C LEU A 96 -3.14 4.34 -13.79
N ARG A 97 -4.28 4.37 -14.49
CA ARG A 97 -4.33 4.45 -15.96
C ARG A 97 -3.78 5.78 -16.48
N TYR A 98 -4.09 6.89 -15.81
CA TYR A 98 -3.70 8.23 -16.26
C TYR A 98 -2.30 8.66 -15.79
N ARG A 99 -1.88 8.19 -14.61
CA ARG A 99 -0.62 8.51 -13.91
C ARG A 99 -0.07 7.25 -13.24
N ALA A 100 0.44 6.33 -14.06
CA ALA A 100 1.15 5.17 -13.55
C ALA A 100 2.38 5.65 -12.74
N PRO A 101 2.59 5.17 -11.50
CA PRO A 101 3.68 5.63 -10.65
C PRO A 101 5.06 5.22 -11.17
N ALA A 102 5.15 4.12 -11.92
CA ALA A 102 6.34 3.71 -12.65
C ALA A 102 6.04 3.71 -14.15
N THR A 103 6.70 4.58 -14.90
CA THR A 103 6.69 4.57 -16.36
C THR A 103 7.82 3.67 -16.84
N ILE A 104 7.49 2.62 -17.60
CA ILE A 104 8.45 1.76 -18.32
C ILE A 104 9.00 2.52 -19.52
#